data_AF-A0A8H6L1R0-F1
#
_entry.id   AF-A0A8H6L1R0-F1
#
_cell.length_a   1.000
_cell.length_b   1.000
_cell.length_c   1.000
_cell.angle_alpha   90.00
_cell.angle_beta   90.00
_cell.angle_gamma   90.00
#
_symmetry.space_group_name_H-M   'P 1'
#
loop_
_entity.id
_entity.type
_entity.pdbx_description
1 polymer ?
#
loop_
_entity_poly.entity_id
_entity_poly.type
_entity_poly.pdbx_seq_one_letter_code
_entity_poly.pdbx_strand_id
1 'polypeptide(L)'
;MRSPNGSLLPLTSQIASDFSRDQQRMLADEAAILRDLNVTQLALDHFSWEEDVDEWKRIYKQFDKVWEDTQEYYIRTQACGIIVTAATAMTKMLRVFRPQQFIVGEGSQFTEFVTVAVISRFFDNLRKVLIVGDPCQKKPFVLNQNSEFVDTTETSLMVRLSNSGVPITRLREQFRMNPHIAQPVSSLFYEATLINSPSVLSRPKDRIMQTFHGQTLQECAKRHSIFVHVKNYVPYRLEKTQSMLNPSRLAIVHALIDRSRAAGANDRQIAVLTPYKGQSRLLRTWETADLTMATIDSAPGKEYDFVILDLVSPGGFSRRLQHKEVRSTSTVSP
;
A
#
# COMPACT_ATOMS: atom_id res chain seq x y z
N MET A 1 16.82 43.02 -25.14
CA MET A 1 16.24 44.09 -24.30
C MET A 1 15.78 43.47 -22.99
N ARG A 2 16.21 44.01 -21.84
CA ARG A 2 15.83 43.52 -20.50
C ARG A 2 14.48 44.11 -20.08
N SER A 3 13.65 43.29 -19.42
CA SER A 3 12.50 43.72 -18.62
C SER A 3 12.89 43.61 -17.12
N PRO A 4 12.60 44.63 -16.28
CA PRO A 4 12.92 44.63 -14.87
C PRO A 4 11.72 44.08 -14.08
N ASN A 5 11.68 42.76 -13.87
CA ASN A 5 11.10 42.07 -12.71
C ASN A 5 11.10 40.56 -13.02
N GLY A 6 12.01 39.83 -12.39
CA GLY A 6 12.14 38.39 -12.51
C GLY A 6 11.04 37.63 -11.78
N SER A 7 9.83 37.57 -12.36
CA SER A 7 8.76 36.68 -11.90
C SER A 7 8.61 35.49 -12.84
N LEU A 8 8.79 34.29 -12.27
CA LEU A 8 8.38 33.03 -12.88
C LEU A 8 6.85 33.03 -13.06
N LEU A 9 6.39 32.81 -14.29
CA LEU A 9 4.98 32.57 -14.60
C LEU A 9 4.48 31.38 -13.74
N PRO A 10 3.41 31.54 -12.94
CA PRO A 10 2.95 30.46 -12.08
C PRO A 10 2.07 29.50 -12.89
N LEU A 11 2.54 28.26 -13.10
CA LEU A 11 1.70 27.12 -13.51
C LEU A 11 0.47 26.90 -12.59
N THR A 12 0.43 27.55 -11.42
CA THR A 12 -0.68 27.52 -10.47
C THR A 12 -1.86 28.43 -10.86
N SER A 13 -1.68 29.49 -11.66
CA SER A 13 -2.79 30.38 -12.03
C SER A 13 -3.59 29.87 -13.23
N GLN A 14 -2.97 29.12 -14.14
CA GLN A 14 -3.67 28.43 -15.23
C GLN A 14 -4.52 27.25 -14.69
N ILE A 15 -3.99 26.46 -13.77
CA ILE A 15 -4.75 25.33 -13.20
C ILE A 15 -5.94 25.82 -12.34
N ALA A 16 -5.81 26.97 -11.66
CA ALA A 16 -6.88 27.51 -10.82
C ALA A 16 -8.01 28.22 -11.60
N SER A 17 -7.76 28.66 -12.83
CA SER A 17 -8.76 29.32 -13.68
C SER A 17 -9.57 28.34 -14.55
N ASP A 18 -9.16 27.07 -14.59
CA ASP A 18 -9.85 25.99 -15.31
C ASP A 18 -10.93 25.27 -14.47
N PHE A 19 -11.18 25.69 -13.22
CA PHE A 19 -12.25 25.07 -12.42
C PHE A 19 -13.64 25.53 -12.88
N SER A 20 -14.44 24.60 -13.41
CA SER A 20 -15.81 24.89 -13.83
C SER A 20 -16.73 25.16 -12.63
N ARG A 21 -17.85 25.86 -12.84
CA ARG A 21 -18.87 26.09 -11.80
C ARG A 21 -19.38 24.79 -11.17
N ASP A 22 -19.27 23.66 -11.86
CA ASP A 22 -19.65 22.34 -11.35
C ASP A 22 -18.66 21.83 -10.29
N GLN A 23 -17.36 22.12 -10.41
CA GLN A 23 -16.36 21.72 -9.42
C GLN A 23 -16.46 22.53 -8.12
N GLN A 24 -16.91 23.79 -8.20
CA GLN A 24 -17.27 24.59 -7.01
C GLN A 24 -18.55 24.08 -6.33
N ARG A 25 -19.49 23.53 -7.11
CA ARG A 25 -20.72 22.90 -6.60
C ARG A 25 -20.43 21.56 -5.91
N MET A 26 -19.49 20.77 -6.42
CA MET A 26 -19.06 19.52 -5.81
C MET A 26 -18.39 19.69 -4.43
N LEU A 27 -17.69 20.80 -4.18
CA LEU A 27 -17.16 21.12 -2.83
C LEU A 27 -18.27 21.42 -1.82
N ALA A 28 -19.43 21.93 -2.27
CA ALA A 28 -20.60 22.12 -1.43
C ALA A 28 -21.34 20.79 -1.17
N ASP A 29 -21.39 19.91 -2.16
CA ASP A 29 -21.92 18.54 -2.01
C ASP A 29 -21.03 17.68 -1.09
N GLU A 30 -19.73 17.96 -1.00
CA GLU A 30 -18.81 17.28 -0.09
C GLU A 30 -19.20 17.42 1.40
N ALA A 31 -19.75 18.59 1.78
CA ALA A 31 -20.30 18.81 3.11
C ALA A 31 -21.61 18.04 3.36
N ALA A 32 -22.34 17.67 2.30
CA ALA A 32 -23.54 16.83 2.35
C ALA A 32 -23.17 15.33 2.38
N ILE A 33 -22.18 14.89 1.60
CA ILE A 33 -21.65 13.52 1.60
C ILE A 33 -21.10 13.14 2.98
N LEU A 34 -20.45 14.07 3.69
CA LEU A 34 -19.99 13.84 5.06
C LEU A 34 -21.14 13.65 6.07
N ARG A 35 -22.35 14.16 5.78
CA ARG A 35 -23.56 13.91 6.60
C ARG A 35 -24.22 12.58 6.23
N ASP A 36 -24.25 12.23 4.95
CA ASP A 36 -24.88 11.00 4.46
C ASP A 36 -24.09 9.73 4.78
N LEU A 37 -22.78 9.83 5.03
CA LEU A 37 -21.94 8.69 5.41
C LEU A 37 -22.24 8.10 6.82
N ASN A 38 -23.28 8.57 7.50
CA ASN A 38 -23.86 7.99 8.71
C ASN A 38 -24.92 6.88 8.42
N VAL A 39 -24.81 6.23 7.25
CA VAL A 39 -25.67 5.14 6.74
C VAL A 39 -25.87 3.97 7.72
N THR A 40 -25.02 3.83 8.74
CA THR A 40 -25.15 2.80 9.76
C THR A 40 -26.46 2.84 10.55
N GLN A 41 -27.13 3.99 10.64
CA GLN A 41 -28.31 4.14 11.49
C GLN A 41 -29.62 3.76 10.77
N LEU A 42 -29.75 4.08 9.48
CA LEU A 42 -30.95 3.74 8.67
C LEU A 42 -31.04 2.24 8.31
N ALA A 43 -29.92 1.54 8.22
CA ALA A 43 -29.91 0.10 7.92
C ALA A 43 -30.33 -0.78 9.12
N LEU A 44 -30.25 -0.25 10.35
CA LEU A 44 -30.61 -0.96 11.58
C LEU A 44 -32.10 -0.83 11.93
N ASP A 45 -32.77 0.23 11.47
CA ASP A 45 -34.17 0.53 11.84
C ASP A 45 -35.22 -0.18 10.95
N HIS A 46 -34.81 -0.97 9.96
CA HIS A 46 -35.72 -1.62 8.98
C HIS A 46 -35.64 -3.16 8.94
N PHE A 47 -34.97 -3.80 9.89
CA PHE A 47 -34.91 -5.26 9.98
C PHE A 47 -35.46 -5.75 11.33
N SER A 48 -36.77 -6.00 11.41
CA SER A 48 -37.38 -6.69 12.54
C SER A 48 -37.16 -8.20 12.40
N TRP A 49 -36.07 -8.72 12.99
CA TRP A 49 -35.87 -10.16 13.15
C TRP A 49 -36.70 -10.65 14.36
N GLU A 50 -37.98 -10.93 14.15
CA GLU A 50 -38.79 -11.77 15.06
C GLU A 50 -38.72 -13.26 14.66
N GLU A 51 -37.58 -13.70 14.13
CA GLU A 51 -37.26 -15.13 14.04
C GLU A 51 -36.37 -15.51 15.23
N ASP A 52 -36.65 -16.67 15.84
CA ASP A 52 -36.03 -17.17 17.06
C ASP A 52 -34.49 -17.16 16.93
N VAL A 53 -33.88 -16.11 17.46
CA VAL A 53 -32.44 -15.86 17.42
C VAL A 53 -31.66 -17.05 17.96
N ASP A 54 -32.24 -17.82 18.87
CA ASP A 54 -31.59 -19.00 19.44
C ASP A 54 -31.64 -20.22 18.51
N GLU A 55 -32.68 -20.36 17.69
CA GLU A 55 -32.73 -21.36 16.62
C GLU A 55 -31.67 -21.06 15.55
N TRP A 56 -31.58 -19.81 15.09
CA TRP A 56 -30.55 -19.37 14.15
C TRP A 56 -29.13 -19.60 14.66
N LYS A 57 -28.86 -19.29 15.94
CA LYS A 57 -27.57 -19.59 16.57
C LYS A 57 -27.26 -21.09 16.60
N ARG A 58 -28.26 -21.96 16.80
CA ARG A 58 -28.06 -23.42 16.78
C ARG A 58 -27.71 -23.90 15.37
N ILE A 59 -28.48 -23.47 14.36
CA ILE A 59 -28.23 -23.83 12.96
C ILE A 59 -26.85 -23.35 12.54
N TYR A 60 -26.50 -22.10 12.85
CA TYR A 60 -25.19 -21.54 12.55
C TYR A 60 -24.06 -22.36 13.19
N LYS A 61 -24.17 -22.75 14.47
CA LYS A 61 -23.17 -23.60 15.14
C LYS A 61 -23.02 -24.98 14.50
N GLN A 62 -24.13 -25.58 14.07
CA GLN A 62 -24.10 -26.87 13.37
C GLN A 62 -23.41 -26.73 12.02
N PHE A 63 -23.76 -25.70 11.25
CA PHE A 63 -23.14 -25.39 9.98
C PHE A 63 -21.63 -25.14 10.14
N ASP A 64 -21.24 -24.31 11.10
CA ASP A 64 -19.84 -23.97 11.38
C ASP A 64 -19.02 -25.22 11.71
N LYS A 65 -19.59 -26.13 12.53
CA LYS A 65 -18.96 -27.43 12.83
C LYS A 65 -18.81 -28.31 11.59
N VAL A 66 -19.87 -28.49 10.81
CA VAL A 66 -19.83 -29.30 9.58
C VAL A 66 -18.82 -28.71 8.59
N TRP A 67 -18.74 -27.38 8.51
CA TRP A 67 -17.79 -26.67 7.68
C TRP A 67 -16.35 -26.92 8.14
N GLU A 68 -16.06 -26.80 9.45
CA GLU A 68 -14.75 -27.12 10.02
C GLU A 68 -14.34 -28.59 9.76
N ASP A 69 -15.25 -29.54 10.01
CA ASP A 69 -15.00 -30.97 9.80
C ASP A 69 -14.71 -31.27 8.32
N THR A 70 -15.45 -30.62 7.42
CA THR A 70 -15.25 -30.75 5.97
C THR A 70 -13.88 -30.20 5.55
N GLN A 71 -13.50 -29.03 6.05
CA GLN A 71 -12.18 -28.44 5.78
C GLN A 71 -11.05 -29.34 6.31
N GLU A 72 -11.20 -29.87 7.54
CA GLU A 72 -10.22 -30.80 8.12
C GLU A 72 -10.07 -32.06 7.26
N TYR A 73 -11.18 -32.62 6.77
CA TYR A 73 -11.16 -33.78 5.87
C TYR A 73 -10.35 -33.51 4.60
N TYR A 74 -10.60 -32.40 3.92
CA TYR A 74 -9.87 -32.05 2.69
C TYR A 74 -8.38 -31.76 2.97
N ILE A 75 -8.07 -31.05 4.05
CA ILE A 75 -6.69 -30.77 4.46
C ILE A 75 -5.93 -32.07 4.73
N ARG A 76 -6.56 -33.02 5.42
CA ARG A 76 -5.94 -34.28 5.80
C ARG A 76 -5.78 -35.24 4.62
N THR A 77 -6.74 -35.27 3.70
CA THR A 77 -6.82 -36.33 2.67
C THR A 77 -6.42 -35.88 1.27
N GLN A 78 -6.57 -34.60 0.93
CA GLN A 78 -6.40 -34.10 -0.44
C GLN A 78 -5.34 -33.00 -0.57
N ALA A 79 -5.08 -32.21 0.48
CA ALA A 79 -4.21 -31.04 0.35
C ALA A 79 -2.73 -31.43 0.20
N CYS A 80 -2.14 -31.06 -0.95
CA CYS A 80 -0.68 -31.14 -1.17
C CYS A 80 0.06 -29.86 -0.76
N GLY A 81 -0.66 -28.75 -0.64
CA GLY A 81 -0.14 -27.44 -0.23
C GLY A 81 -1.27 -26.53 0.23
N ILE A 82 -0.97 -25.62 1.14
CA ILE A 82 -1.96 -24.73 1.75
C ILE A 82 -1.39 -23.31 1.77
N ILE A 83 -2.17 -22.36 1.25
CA ILE A 83 -1.83 -20.94 1.27
C ILE A 83 -2.78 -20.26 2.23
N VAL A 84 -2.22 -19.67 3.29
CA VAL A 84 -2.97 -19.05 4.38
C VAL A 84 -2.27 -17.79 4.87
N THR A 85 -3.03 -16.90 5.49
CA THR A 85 -2.44 -15.79 6.25
C THR A 85 -1.76 -16.31 7.51
N ALA A 86 -0.86 -15.52 8.10
CA ALA A 86 -0.20 -15.90 9.35
C ALA A 86 -1.18 -16.11 10.52
N ALA A 87 -2.29 -15.37 10.56
CA ALA A 87 -3.33 -15.57 11.56
C ALA A 87 -4.03 -16.93 11.37
N THR A 88 -4.38 -17.26 10.13
CA THR A 88 -5.01 -18.55 9.79
C THR A 88 -4.06 -19.73 10.04
N ALA A 89 -2.75 -19.56 9.80
CA ALA A 89 -1.71 -20.55 10.09
C ALA A 89 -1.74 -21.06 11.55
N MET A 90 -2.21 -20.22 12.48
CA MET A 90 -2.27 -20.51 13.92
C MET A 90 -3.60 -21.14 14.37
N THR A 91 -4.61 -21.24 13.50
CA THR A 91 -5.95 -21.79 13.83
C THR A 91 -5.92 -23.29 14.08
N LYS A 92 -6.95 -23.87 14.74
CA LYS A 92 -6.99 -25.31 15.05
C LYS A 92 -7.11 -26.19 13.79
N MET A 93 -7.79 -25.71 12.76
CA MET A 93 -8.03 -26.39 11.49
C MET A 93 -6.74 -26.96 10.86
N LEU A 94 -5.63 -26.23 10.92
CA LEU A 94 -4.37 -26.67 10.32
C LEU A 94 -3.58 -27.66 11.19
N ARG A 95 -4.11 -28.12 12.33
CA ARG A 95 -3.39 -29.07 13.21
C ARG A 95 -3.19 -30.42 12.55
N VAL A 96 -4.09 -30.78 11.64
CA VAL A 96 -4.01 -32.05 10.91
C VAL A 96 -3.04 -32.00 9.75
N PHE A 97 -2.66 -30.80 9.30
CA PHE A 97 -1.72 -30.64 8.22
C PHE A 97 -0.30 -30.90 8.73
N ARG A 98 0.44 -31.75 8.01
CA ARG A 98 1.83 -32.08 8.33
C ARG A 98 2.73 -31.71 7.15
N PRO A 99 3.06 -30.40 6.99
CA PRO A 99 3.95 -29.97 5.92
C PRO A 99 5.39 -30.41 6.18
N GLN A 100 6.12 -30.75 5.12
CA GLN A 100 7.59 -30.90 5.18
C GLN A 100 8.31 -29.60 4.80
N GLN A 101 7.62 -28.69 4.13
CA GLN A 101 8.17 -27.43 3.65
C GLN A 101 7.27 -26.28 4.09
N PHE A 102 7.88 -25.21 4.57
CA PHE A 102 7.18 -23.99 4.96
C PHE A 102 7.79 -22.80 4.22
N ILE A 103 6.94 -22.03 3.54
CA ILE A 103 7.35 -20.84 2.80
C ILE A 103 6.66 -19.64 3.41
N VAL A 104 7.44 -18.65 3.83
CA VAL A 104 6.96 -17.36 4.31
C VAL A 104 7.21 -16.32 3.23
N GLY A 105 6.15 -15.81 2.61
CA GLY A 105 6.24 -14.60 1.77
C GLY A 105 6.18 -13.35 2.64
N GLU A 106 6.84 -12.26 2.21
CA GLU A 106 6.90 -11.00 2.97
C GLU A 106 7.46 -11.16 4.39
N GLY A 107 8.45 -12.05 4.57
CA GLY A 107 9.01 -12.43 5.87
C GLY A 107 9.57 -11.27 6.70
N SER A 108 9.96 -10.16 6.08
CA SER A 108 10.40 -8.96 6.79
C SER A 108 9.26 -8.21 7.49
N GLN A 109 8.01 -8.44 7.09
CA GLN A 109 6.81 -7.78 7.64
C GLN A 109 6.20 -8.53 8.83
N PHE A 110 6.63 -9.74 9.13
CA PHE A 110 6.18 -10.51 10.29
C PHE A 110 7.12 -10.33 11.47
N THR A 111 6.55 -10.15 12.66
CA THR A 111 7.35 -10.22 13.88
C THR A 111 7.99 -11.60 13.97
N GLU A 112 9.16 -11.68 14.60
CA GLU A 112 9.80 -12.96 14.82
C GLU A 112 8.88 -13.97 15.51
N PHE A 113 8.13 -13.51 16.52
CA PHE A 113 7.19 -14.34 17.26
C PHE A 113 6.21 -15.07 16.36
N VAL A 114 5.60 -14.36 15.40
CA VAL A 114 4.63 -14.96 14.47
C VAL A 114 5.28 -16.05 13.63
N THR A 115 6.47 -15.79 13.09
CA THR A 115 7.18 -16.73 12.22
C THR A 115 7.61 -17.98 13.00
N VAL A 116 8.20 -17.78 14.19
CA VAL A 116 8.64 -18.87 15.07
C VAL A 116 7.45 -19.71 15.55
N ALA A 117 6.32 -19.09 15.91
CA ALA A 117 5.14 -19.81 16.38
C ALA A 117 4.60 -20.79 15.32
N VAL A 118 4.59 -20.39 14.04
CA VAL A 118 4.18 -21.27 12.94
C VAL A 118 5.21 -22.38 12.70
N ILE A 119 6.51 -22.08 12.76
CA ILE A 119 7.58 -23.08 12.65
C ILE A 119 7.45 -24.13 13.77
N SER A 120 7.34 -23.69 15.03
CA SER A 120 7.21 -24.55 16.20
C SER A 120 6.00 -25.48 16.11
N ARG A 121 4.90 -24.99 15.56
CA ARG A 121 3.67 -25.77 15.37
C ARG A 121 3.86 -26.97 14.47
N PHE A 122 4.67 -26.85 13.43
CA PHE A 122 4.88 -27.91 12.43
C PHE A 122 6.23 -28.63 12.61
N PHE A 123 6.93 -28.36 13.71
CA PHE A 123 8.32 -28.75 13.93
C PHE A 123 8.59 -30.24 13.73
N ASP A 124 7.69 -31.12 14.20
CA ASP A 124 7.86 -32.58 14.15
C ASP A 124 8.06 -33.13 12.73
N ASN A 125 7.46 -32.49 11.72
CA ASN A 125 7.49 -32.96 10.33
C ASN A 125 8.20 -31.98 9.38
N LEU A 126 8.44 -30.75 9.81
CA LEU A 126 9.05 -29.72 8.99
C LEU A 126 10.52 -30.05 8.71
N ARG A 127 10.92 -29.98 7.44
CA ARG A 127 12.30 -30.27 6.98
C ARG A 127 12.99 -29.07 6.37
N LYS A 128 12.23 -28.18 5.74
CA LYS A 128 12.77 -26.97 5.08
C LYS A 128 11.89 -25.77 5.37
N VAL A 129 12.53 -24.64 5.68
CA VAL A 129 11.89 -23.34 5.83
C VAL A 129 12.52 -22.38 4.85
N LEU A 130 11.69 -21.74 4.03
CA LEU A 130 12.09 -20.69 3.10
C LEU A 130 11.42 -19.39 3.54
N ILE A 131 12.22 -18.40 3.91
CA ILE A 131 11.74 -17.06 4.27
C ILE A 131 12.10 -16.13 3.13
N VAL A 132 11.09 -15.65 2.41
CA VAL A 132 11.22 -14.70 1.31
C VAL A 132 10.70 -13.35 1.79
N GLY A 133 11.49 -12.30 1.61
CA GLY A 133 11.10 -10.96 2.00
C GLY A 133 12.17 -9.96 1.62
N ASP A 134 11.95 -8.71 2.02
CA ASP A 134 12.86 -7.61 1.76
C ASP A 134 13.09 -6.80 3.05
N PRO A 135 14.28 -6.91 3.67
CA PRO A 135 14.64 -6.16 4.87
C PRO A 135 14.57 -4.64 4.70
N CYS A 136 14.73 -4.12 3.47
CA CYS A 136 14.74 -2.70 3.17
C CYS A 136 13.32 -2.11 3.01
N GLN A 137 12.28 -2.94 2.90
CA GLN A 137 10.90 -2.48 2.71
C GLN A 137 10.18 -2.19 4.04
N LYS A 138 9.19 -3.04 4.39
CA LYS A 138 8.36 -2.87 5.59
C LYS A 138 8.86 -3.77 6.70
N LYS A 139 8.99 -3.16 7.87
CA LYS A 139 9.18 -3.86 9.14
C LYS A 139 7.81 -4.31 9.69
N PRO A 140 7.79 -5.25 10.65
CA PRO A 140 6.59 -5.61 11.36
C PRO A 140 5.94 -4.39 12.02
N PHE A 141 4.61 -4.32 11.98
CA PHE A 141 3.87 -3.22 12.59
C PHE A 141 3.72 -3.46 14.10
N VAL A 142 4.25 -2.53 14.91
CA VAL A 142 4.11 -2.53 16.36
C VAL A 142 3.23 -1.36 16.79
N LEU A 143 2.14 -1.64 17.48
CA LEU A 143 1.16 -0.63 17.89
C LEU A 143 1.74 0.35 18.91
N ASN A 144 2.39 -0.17 19.95
CA ASN A 144 3.01 0.66 20.98
C ASN A 144 4.44 1.04 20.60
N GLN A 145 4.57 2.17 19.93
CA GLN A 145 5.86 2.72 19.50
C GLN A 145 6.70 3.29 20.66
N ASN A 146 6.12 3.43 21.86
CA ASN A 146 6.80 3.92 23.06
C ASN A 146 7.34 2.79 23.97
N SER A 147 7.25 1.53 23.53
CA SER A 147 7.78 0.40 24.28
C SER A 147 9.31 0.36 24.20
N GLU A 148 9.97 0.06 25.32
CA GLU A 148 11.41 -0.23 25.37
C GLU A 148 11.81 -1.43 24.49
N PHE A 149 10.86 -2.32 24.16
CA PHE A 149 11.06 -3.49 23.32
C PHE A 149 10.69 -3.27 21.85
N VAL A 150 10.38 -2.03 21.43
CA VAL A 150 9.89 -1.75 20.06
C VAL A 150 10.87 -2.26 19.00
N ASP A 151 12.17 -2.03 19.16
CA ASP A 151 13.17 -2.42 18.16
C ASP A 151 13.29 -3.94 18.05
N THR A 152 13.26 -4.65 19.17
CA THR A 152 13.24 -6.12 19.21
C THR A 152 11.96 -6.66 18.57
N THR A 153 10.83 -5.99 18.79
CA THR A 153 9.51 -6.42 18.27
C THR A 153 9.37 -6.14 16.77
N GLU A 154 9.98 -5.06 16.28
CA GLU A 154 10.07 -4.70 14.86
C GLU A 154 11.18 -5.48 14.13
N THR A 155 11.93 -6.34 14.83
CA THR A 155 12.91 -7.23 14.19
C THR A 155 12.21 -8.53 13.78
N SER A 156 12.12 -8.76 12.48
CA SER A 156 11.64 -10.02 11.93
C SER A 156 12.68 -11.13 12.08
N LEU A 157 12.22 -12.39 12.05
CA LEU A 157 13.12 -13.54 12.06
C LEU A 157 14.11 -13.49 10.89
N MET A 158 13.67 -13.02 9.72
CA MET A 158 14.53 -12.85 8.54
C MET A 158 15.73 -11.94 8.84
N VAL A 159 15.45 -10.76 9.41
CA VAL A 159 16.49 -9.78 9.76
C VAL A 159 17.38 -10.33 10.86
N ARG A 160 16.83 -11.01 11.87
CA ARG A 160 17.63 -11.61 12.93
C ARG A 160 18.61 -12.66 12.38
N LEU A 161 18.12 -13.59 11.56
CA LEU A 161 18.96 -14.63 10.93
C LEU A 161 20.04 -14.01 10.02
N SER A 162 19.68 -12.98 9.24
CA SER A 162 20.64 -12.17 8.46
C SER A 162 21.80 -11.68 9.33
N ASN A 163 21.46 -11.01 10.43
CA ASN A 163 22.42 -10.37 11.32
C ASN A 163 23.26 -11.41 12.08
N SER A 164 22.74 -12.63 12.28
CA SER A 164 23.47 -13.76 12.85
C SER A 164 24.37 -14.50 11.84
N GLY A 165 24.51 -13.98 10.61
CA GLY A 165 25.41 -14.54 9.60
C GLY A 165 24.81 -15.67 8.75
N VAL A 166 23.49 -15.90 8.81
CA VAL A 166 22.83 -16.84 7.89
C VAL A 166 22.91 -16.28 6.47
N PRO A 167 23.45 -17.03 5.49
CA PRO A 167 23.57 -16.55 4.11
C PRO A 167 22.21 -16.19 3.51
N ILE A 168 22.11 -15.00 2.93
CA ILE A 168 20.93 -14.55 2.18
C ILE A 168 21.26 -14.50 0.69
N THR A 169 20.41 -15.16 -0.08
CA THR A 169 20.42 -15.01 -1.54
C THR A 169 19.64 -13.76 -1.92
N ARG A 170 20.32 -12.77 -2.52
CA ARG A 170 19.69 -11.53 -3.01
C ARG A 170 19.35 -11.67 -4.49
N LEU A 171 18.09 -11.42 -4.85
CA LEU A 171 17.67 -11.25 -6.25
C LEU A 171 18.00 -9.82 -6.67
N ARG A 172 18.86 -9.66 -7.68
CA ARG A 172 19.38 -8.34 -8.08
C ARG A 172 18.76 -7.78 -9.37
N GLU A 173 18.23 -8.64 -10.23
CA GLU A 173 17.59 -8.18 -11.47
C GLU A 173 16.13 -7.78 -11.20
N GLN A 174 15.76 -6.56 -11.60
CA GLN A 174 14.41 -6.03 -11.47
C GLN A 174 13.72 -5.95 -12.84
N PHE A 175 12.45 -6.33 -12.85
CA PHE A 175 11.62 -6.44 -14.05
C PHE A 175 10.43 -5.48 -14.04
N ARG A 176 10.37 -4.52 -13.11
CA ARG A 176 9.17 -3.70 -12.86
C ARG A 176 9.31 -2.25 -13.27
N MET A 177 10.30 -1.55 -12.75
CA MET A 177 10.40 -0.09 -12.85
C MET A 177 11.18 0.32 -14.09
N ASN A 178 10.84 1.48 -14.67
CA ASN A 178 11.69 2.14 -15.66
C ASN A 178 13.04 2.50 -14.99
N PRO A 179 14.20 2.45 -15.70
CA PRO A 179 15.51 2.74 -15.12
C PRO A 179 15.60 4.08 -14.39
N HIS A 180 14.87 5.11 -14.86
CA HIS A 180 14.85 6.42 -14.23
C HIS A 180 14.20 6.41 -12.83
N ILE A 181 13.25 5.49 -12.59
CA ILE A 181 12.64 5.27 -11.27
C ILE A 181 13.51 4.32 -10.44
N ALA A 182 14.07 3.28 -11.08
CA ALA A 182 14.87 2.27 -10.41
C ALA A 182 16.19 2.81 -9.84
N GLN A 183 16.81 3.79 -10.52
CA GLN A 183 18.10 4.36 -10.08
C GLN A 183 18.06 4.92 -8.65
N PRO A 184 17.21 5.92 -8.30
CA PRO A 184 17.18 6.44 -6.94
C PRO A 184 16.80 5.38 -5.91
N VAL A 185 15.90 4.45 -6.26
CA VAL A 185 15.53 3.33 -5.37
C VAL A 185 16.73 2.43 -5.08
N SER A 186 17.49 2.06 -6.12
CA SER A 186 18.68 1.23 -5.97
C SER A 186 19.75 1.92 -5.16
N SER A 187 20.01 3.21 -5.40
CA SER A 187 21.05 3.95 -4.69
C SER A 187 20.70 4.16 -3.21
N LEU A 188 19.43 4.45 -2.90
CA LEU A 188 19.01 4.75 -1.52
C LEU A 188 18.86 3.49 -0.65
N PHE A 189 18.39 2.38 -1.21
CA PHE A 189 17.98 1.21 -0.41
C PHE A 189 18.80 -0.06 -0.68
N TYR A 190 19.54 -0.12 -1.79
CA TYR A 190 20.19 -1.35 -2.24
C TYR A 190 21.64 -1.14 -2.72
N GLU A 191 22.33 -0.13 -2.21
CA GLU A 191 23.77 0.11 -2.47
C GLU A 191 24.11 0.17 -3.98
N ALA A 192 23.18 0.67 -4.80
CA ALA A 192 23.30 0.68 -6.27
C ALA A 192 23.53 -0.70 -6.92
N THR A 193 23.13 -1.79 -6.26
CA THR A 193 23.32 -3.17 -6.76
C THR A 193 22.17 -3.75 -7.60
N LEU A 194 21.06 -3.01 -7.74
CA LEU A 194 19.89 -3.46 -8.50
C LEU A 194 20.15 -3.29 -10.01
N ILE A 195 19.93 -4.36 -10.77
CA ILE A 195 20.18 -4.44 -12.21
C ILE A 195 18.84 -4.35 -12.93
N ASN A 196 18.75 -3.48 -13.93
CA ASN A 196 17.57 -3.38 -14.77
C ASN A 196 17.56 -4.49 -15.83
N SER A 197 16.49 -5.28 -15.88
CA SER A 197 16.32 -6.26 -16.95
C SER A 197 16.22 -5.58 -18.32
N PRO A 198 16.73 -6.16 -19.42
CA PRO A 198 16.52 -5.63 -20.77
C PRO A 198 15.04 -5.37 -21.11
N SER A 199 14.13 -6.16 -20.51
CA SER A 199 12.68 -6.01 -20.64
C SER A 199 12.11 -4.67 -20.13
N VAL A 200 12.88 -3.90 -19.36
CA VAL A 200 12.44 -2.61 -18.80
C VAL A 200 12.96 -1.39 -19.57
N LEU A 201 13.85 -1.60 -20.54
CA LEU A 201 14.53 -0.51 -21.24
C LEU A 201 13.67 0.14 -22.34
N SER A 202 12.69 -0.60 -22.86
CA SER A 202 11.79 -0.11 -23.91
C SER A 202 10.40 -0.71 -23.74
N ARG A 203 9.45 0.06 -23.20
CA ARG A 203 8.08 -0.42 -23.01
C ARG A 203 7.07 0.47 -23.71
N PRO A 204 5.95 -0.09 -24.20
CA PRO A 204 4.86 0.71 -24.76
C PRO A 204 4.37 1.80 -23.79
N LYS A 205 4.29 1.48 -22.49
CA LYS A 205 3.87 2.44 -21.44
C LYS A 205 4.81 3.62 -21.25
N ASP A 206 6.07 3.51 -21.64
CA ASP A 206 6.99 4.66 -21.61
C ASP A 206 6.56 5.72 -22.63
N ARG A 207 5.92 5.33 -23.74
CA ARG A 207 5.37 6.29 -24.73
C ARG A 207 4.21 7.09 -24.16
N ILE A 208 3.31 6.44 -23.41
CA ILE A 208 2.22 7.13 -22.71
C ILE A 208 2.80 8.15 -21.72
N MET A 209 3.83 7.78 -20.96
CA MET A 209 4.49 8.70 -20.02
C MET A 209 5.16 9.88 -20.75
N GLN A 210 5.79 9.64 -21.90
CA GLN A 210 6.36 10.69 -22.74
C GLN A 210 5.28 11.65 -23.28
N THR A 211 4.13 11.13 -23.72
CA THR A 211 2.99 11.95 -24.15
C THR A 211 2.43 12.77 -22.98
N PHE A 212 2.24 12.16 -21.81
CA PHE A 212 1.80 12.85 -20.60
C PHE A 212 2.72 14.01 -20.24
N HIS A 213 4.04 13.79 -20.27
CA HIS A 213 5.02 14.84 -20.02
C HIS A 213 5.07 15.86 -21.15
N GLY A 214 4.99 15.47 -22.42
CA GLY A 214 4.96 16.40 -23.55
C GLY A 214 3.78 17.36 -23.49
N GLN A 215 2.61 16.88 -23.05
CA GLN A 215 1.40 17.68 -22.85
C GLN A 215 1.47 18.58 -21.60
N THR A 216 2.24 18.18 -20.58
CA THR A 216 2.20 18.83 -19.25
C THR A 216 3.42 19.70 -18.96
N LEU A 217 4.62 19.25 -19.35
CA LEU A 217 5.93 19.86 -19.09
C LEU A 217 6.89 19.45 -20.22
N GLN A 218 6.92 20.20 -21.32
CA GLN A 218 7.71 19.85 -22.52
C GLN A 218 9.21 19.63 -22.22
N GLU A 219 9.77 20.37 -21.27
CA GLU A 219 11.16 20.22 -20.78
C GLU A 219 11.42 18.88 -20.05
N CYS A 220 10.36 18.19 -19.63
CA CYS A 220 10.39 16.93 -18.89
C CYS A 220 9.98 15.72 -19.74
N ALA A 221 9.84 15.86 -21.07
CA ALA A 221 9.30 14.80 -21.94
C ALA A 221 9.99 13.42 -21.82
N LYS A 222 11.27 13.39 -21.43
CA LYS A 222 12.06 12.14 -21.25
C LYS A 222 12.07 11.60 -19.82
N ARG A 223 11.45 12.29 -18.86
CA ARG A 223 11.38 11.84 -17.47
C ARG A 223 10.27 10.80 -17.30
N HIS A 224 10.35 10.02 -16.22
CA HIS A 224 9.33 9.02 -15.86
C HIS A 224 8.75 9.28 -14.46
N SER A 225 9.00 10.47 -13.91
CA SER A 225 8.48 10.93 -12.64
C SER A 225 8.48 12.44 -12.59
N ILE A 226 7.47 13.02 -11.94
CA ILE A 226 7.37 14.44 -11.63
C ILE A 226 6.94 14.62 -10.18
N PHE A 227 7.41 15.71 -9.58
CA PHE A 227 6.94 16.15 -8.28
C PHE A 227 6.05 17.38 -8.46
N VAL A 228 4.77 17.25 -8.12
CA VAL A 228 3.81 18.36 -8.19
C VAL A 228 3.72 19.03 -6.83
N HIS A 229 4.36 20.19 -6.71
CA HIS A 229 4.26 21.01 -5.51
C HIS A 229 2.93 21.77 -5.49
N VAL A 230 2.04 21.37 -4.57
CA VAL A 230 0.75 22.01 -4.36
C VAL A 230 0.89 23.07 -3.28
N LYS A 231 0.45 24.31 -3.54
CA LYS A 231 0.42 25.40 -2.54
C LYS A 231 -0.99 25.56 -1.97
N ASN A 232 -1.10 26.22 -0.82
CA ASN A 232 -2.37 26.66 -0.22
C ASN A 232 -3.39 25.53 0.02
N TYR A 233 -2.98 24.47 0.73
CA TYR A 233 -3.89 23.41 1.16
C TYR A 233 -3.96 23.30 2.68
N VAL A 234 -5.10 22.85 3.18
CA VAL A 234 -5.33 22.62 4.61
C VAL A 234 -5.74 21.15 4.77
N PRO A 235 -4.87 20.30 5.33
CA PRO A 235 -5.26 18.92 5.59
C PRO A 235 -6.11 18.86 6.87
N TYR A 236 -7.15 18.04 6.85
CA TYR A 236 -8.05 17.79 7.97
C TYR A 236 -7.76 16.43 8.59
N ARG A 237 -7.88 16.33 9.91
CA ARG A 237 -7.83 15.06 10.63
C ARG A 237 -9.24 14.57 10.87
N LEU A 238 -9.49 13.30 10.55
CA LEU A 238 -10.77 12.66 10.86
C LEU A 238 -10.92 12.50 12.37
N GLU A 239 -12.08 12.90 12.89
CA GLU A 239 -12.40 12.82 14.32
C GLU A 239 -12.13 11.42 14.89
N LYS A 240 -11.58 11.37 16.11
CA LYS A 240 -11.26 10.13 16.84
C LYS A 240 -10.31 9.17 16.11
N THR A 241 -9.66 9.60 15.02
CA THR A 241 -8.66 8.80 14.30
C THR A 241 -7.35 9.56 14.07
N GLN A 242 -6.31 8.83 13.68
CA GLN A 242 -5.05 9.40 13.18
C GLN A 242 -5.06 9.59 11.66
N SER A 243 -6.20 9.36 10.99
CA SER A 243 -6.29 9.48 9.54
C SER A 243 -6.48 10.93 9.12
N MET A 244 -5.92 11.29 7.97
CA MET A 244 -6.03 12.62 7.40
C MET A 244 -6.70 12.59 6.03
N LEU A 245 -7.27 13.72 5.63
CA LEU A 245 -7.79 13.97 4.30
C LEU A 245 -7.50 15.41 3.89
N ASN A 246 -7.52 15.68 2.60
CA ASN A 246 -7.24 16.98 2.03
C ASN A 246 -8.05 17.16 0.74
N PRO A 247 -9.25 17.75 0.84
CA PRO A 247 -10.14 17.95 -0.31
C PRO A 247 -9.52 18.81 -1.41
N SER A 248 -8.71 19.80 -1.02
CA SER A 248 -8.04 20.72 -1.96
C SER A 248 -7.10 20.00 -2.93
N ARG A 249 -6.73 18.74 -2.67
CA ARG A 249 -5.89 17.92 -3.55
C ARG A 249 -6.67 17.10 -4.56
N LEU A 250 -7.98 16.88 -4.37
CA LEU A 250 -8.81 16.08 -5.27
C LEU A 250 -8.79 16.64 -6.69
N ALA A 251 -9.03 17.94 -6.80
CA ALA A 251 -8.89 18.74 -8.01
C ALA A 251 -7.61 18.44 -8.81
N ILE A 252 -6.46 18.36 -8.12
CA ILE A 252 -5.16 18.14 -8.74
C ILE A 252 -4.98 16.68 -9.12
N VAL A 253 -5.39 15.76 -8.25
CA VAL A 253 -5.35 14.32 -8.54
C VAL A 253 -6.20 14.00 -9.76
N HIS A 254 -7.41 14.56 -9.86
CA HIS A 254 -8.30 14.41 -11.01
C HIS A 254 -7.67 14.95 -12.28
N ALA A 255 -7.10 16.17 -12.25
CA ALA A 255 -6.40 16.73 -13.40
C ALA A 255 -5.22 15.84 -13.87
N LEU A 256 -4.52 15.17 -12.95
CA LEU A 256 -3.46 14.22 -13.29
C LEU A 256 -4.02 12.93 -13.90
N ILE A 257 -5.15 12.43 -13.41
CA ILE A 257 -5.85 11.26 -13.98
C ILE A 257 -6.31 11.58 -15.41
N ASP A 258 -7.01 12.69 -15.62
CA ASP A 258 -7.52 13.07 -16.94
C ASP A 258 -6.41 13.28 -17.96
N ARG A 259 -5.29 13.90 -17.55
CA ARG A 259 -4.11 14.02 -18.41
C ARG A 259 -3.50 12.66 -18.72
N SER A 260 -3.51 11.73 -17.77
CA SER A 260 -3.03 10.35 -18.02
C SER A 260 -3.94 9.64 -19.04
N ARG A 261 -5.27 9.79 -18.92
CA ARG A 261 -6.26 9.30 -19.88
C ARG A 261 -6.04 9.91 -21.27
N ALA A 262 -5.86 11.23 -21.35
CA ALA A 262 -5.57 11.95 -22.59
C ALA A 262 -4.24 11.56 -23.24
N ALA A 263 -3.29 11.06 -22.45
CA ALA A 263 -2.04 10.49 -22.94
C ALA A 263 -2.17 9.03 -23.40
N GLY A 264 -3.32 8.38 -23.18
CA GLY A 264 -3.65 7.03 -23.62
C GLY A 264 -3.61 5.96 -22.52
N ALA A 265 -3.53 6.32 -21.24
CA ALA A 265 -3.64 5.35 -20.14
C ALA A 265 -5.10 4.93 -19.90
N ASN A 266 -5.32 3.65 -19.63
CA ASN A 266 -6.59 3.13 -19.12
C ASN A 266 -6.66 3.24 -17.58
N ASP A 267 -7.84 3.43 -17.00
CA ASP A 267 -8.08 3.47 -15.55
C ASP A 267 -7.47 2.28 -14.81
N ARG A 268 -7.48 1.07 -15.38
CA ARG A 268 -6.85 -0.12 -14.77
C ARG A 268 -5.32 -0.03 -14.67
N GLN A 269 -4.70 0.82 -15.48
CA GLN A 269 -3.26 1.05 -15.50
C GLN A 269 -2.82 2.11 -14.48
N ILE A 270 -3.75 2.92 -13.99
CA ILE A 270 -3.49 4.04 -13.08
C ILE A 270 -3.84 3.61 -11.64
N ALA A 271 -2.97 3.96 -10.70
CA ALA A 271 -3.28 3.88 -9.28
C ALA A 271 -3.02 5.19 -8.56
N VAL A 272 -3.99 5.60 -7.75
CA VAL A 272 -3.83 6.69 -6.79
C VAL A 272 -3.55 6.09 -5.42
N LEU A 273 -2.35 6.29 -4.92
CA LEU A 273 -1.90 5.79 -3.62
C LEU A 273 -1.77 6.94 -2.64
N THR A 274 -2.25 6.73 -1.41
CA THR A 274 -2.19 7.73 -0.34
C THR A 274 -1.82 7.09 1.01
N PRO A 275 -1.11 7.77 1.93
CA PRO A 275 -0.80 7.18 3.23
C PRO A 275 -2.03 7.08 4.16
N TYR A 276 -3.12 7.80 3.88
CA TYR A 276 -4.25 7.91 4.81
C TYR A 276 -5.54 7.25 4.28
N LYS A 277 -6.16 6.42 5.12
CA LYS A 277 -7.47 5.81 4.83
C LYS A 277 -8.56 6.86 4.56
N GLY A 278 -8.55 7.98 5.29
CA GLY A 278 -9.48 9.10 5.09
C GLY A 278 -9.42 9.64 3.67
N GLN A 279 -8.22 10.00 3.19
CA GLN A 279 -8.03 10.44 1.81
C GLN A 279 -8.40 9.36 0.79
N SER A 280 -8.06 8.10 1.04
CA SER A 280 -8.40 7.00 0.12
C SER A 280 -9.92 6.82 -0.01
N ARG A 281 -10.68 7.02 1.08
CA ARG A 281 -12.15 7.02 1.04
C ARG A 281 -12.68 8.22 0.26
N LEU A 282 -12.14 9.40 0.51
CA LEU A 282 -12.54 10.63 -0.18
C LEU A 282 -12.29 10.56 -1.69
N LEU A 283 -11.14 10.05 -2.12
CA LEU A 283 -10.83 9.83 -3.53
C LEU A 283 -11.88 8.91 -4.20
N ARG A 284 -12.27 7.83 -3.51
CA ARG A 284 -13.27 6.87 -4.03
C ARG A 284 -14.69 7.42 -4.14
N THR A 285 -15.04 8.52 -3.47
CA THR A 285 -16.36 9.13 -3.68
C THR A 285 -16.44 9.93 -4.97
N TRP A 286 -15.30 10.23 -5.60
CA TRP A 286 -15.18 11.14 -6.74
C TRP A 286 -14.94 10.45 -8.09
N GLU A 287 -14.51 9.18 -8.11
CA GLU A 287 -14.07 8.49 -9.33
C GLU A 287 -14.71 7.10 -9.49
N THR A 288 -14.53 6.52 -10.68
CA THR A 288 -15.13 5.24 -11.07
C THR A 288 -14.54 4.04 -10.31
N ALA A 289 -15.27 2.93 -10.29
CA ALA A 289 -14.85 1.70 -9.60
C ALA A 289 -13.62 1.00 -10.24
N ASP A 290 -13.30 1.29 -11.49
CA ASP A 290 -12.20 0.65 -12.23
C ASP A 290 -10.81 1.24 -11.89
N LEU A 291 -10.76 2.47 -11.35
CA LEU A 291 -9.52 3.14 -10.98
C LEU A 291 -9.05 2.71 -9.59
N THR A 292 -7.80 2.27 -9.48
CA THR A 292 -7.30 1.81 -8.17
C THR A 292 -6.99 2.98 -7.25
N MET A 293 -7.80 3.16 -6.21
CA MET A 293 -7.58 4.15 -5.16
C MET A 293 -7.39 3.45 -3.83
N ALA A 294 -6.18 3.49 -3.30
CA ALA A 294 -5.81 2.63 -2.19
C ALA A 294 -4.83 3.30 -1.23
N THR A 295 -4.67 2.73 -0.03
CA THR A 295 -3.57 3.16 0.83
C THR A 295 -2.26 2.55 0.35
N ILE A 296 -1.15 3.27 0.53
CA ILE A 296 0.21 2.72 0.30
C ILE A 296 0.37 1.41 1.07
N ASP A 297 -0.28 1.30 2.25
CA ASP A 297 -0.18 0.10 3.07
C ASP A 297 -0.81 -1.15 2.46
N SER A 298 -1.79 -0.99 1.58
CA SER A 298 -2.47 -2.07 0.86
C SER A 298 -1.88 -2.40 -0.52
N ALA A 299 -0.86 -1.64 -0.95
CA ALA A 299 -0.18 -1.81 -2.23
C ALA A 299 0.98 -2.84 -2.27
N PRO A 300 1.55 -3.38 -1.17
CA PRO A 300 2.60 -4.41 -1.28
C PRO A 300 2.17 -5.58 -2.16
N GLY A 301 3.11 -6.10 -2.96
CA GLY A 301 2.87 -7.17 -3.92
C GLY A 301 2.11 -6.77 -5.19
N LYS A 302 1.52 -5.56 -5.25
CA LYS A 302 0.83 -5.04 -6.43
C LYS A 302 1.75 -4.16 -7.28
N GLU A 303 1.40 -4.03 -8.55
CA GLU A 303 2.07 -3.14 -9.49
C GLU A 303 1.06 -2.44 -10.40
N TYR A 304 1.42 -1.23 -10.80
CA TYR A 304 0.63 -0.38 -11.68
C TYR A 304 1.56 0.28 -12.69
N ASP A 305 1.04 0.58 -13.87
CA ASP A 305 1.84 1.24 -14.91
C ASP A 305 2.07 2.71 -14.59
N PHE A 306 1.06 3.39 -14.02
CA PHE A 306 1.12 4.78 -13.61
C PHE A 306 0.69 4.91 -12.15
N VAL A 307 1.49 5.58 -11.34
CA VAL A 307 1.20 5.80 -9.91
C VAL A 307 1.16 7.29 -9.62
N ILE A 308 0.02 7.75 -9.11
CA ILE A 308 -0.14 9.08 -8.53
C ILE A 308 -0.05 8.92 -7.02
N LEU A 309 1.02 9.47 -6.43
CA LEU A 309 1.25 9.43 -5.00
C LEU A 309 0.69 10.70 -4.34
N ASP A 310 -0.46 10.58 -3.68
CA ASP A 310 -1.09 11.67 -2.95
C ASP A 310 -0.71 11.65 -1.46
N LEU A 311 0.27 12.49 -1.10
CA LEU A 311 0.84 12.53 0.25
C LEU A 311 -0.05 13.20 1.31
N VAL A 312 -1.10 13.93 0.94
CA VAL A 312 -2.05 14.65 1.82
C VAL A 312 -1.43 15.80 2.64
N SER A 313 -0.33 15.53 3.34
CA SER A 313 0.41 16.46 4.21
C SER A 313 1.93 16.28 4.01
N PRO A 314 2.72 17.37 3.95
CA PRO A 314 4.13 17.33 3.59
C PRO A 314 5.02 16.81 4.74
N GLY A 315 4.46 16.59 5.93
CA GLY A 315 5.19 16.13 7.12
C GLY A 315 4.75 14.77 7.69
N GLY A 316 3.70 14.16 7.13
CA GLY A 316 3.14 12.90 7.65
C GLY A 316 3.96 11.66 7.29
N PHE A 317 4.45 11.61 6.05
CA PHE A 317 5.28 10.51 5.54
C PHE A 317 6.75 10.67 5.96
N SER A 318 7.25 11.90 6.00
CA SER A 318 8.65 12.22 6.32
C SER A 318 9.06 11.81 7.75
N ARG A 319 8.16 11.88 8.76
CA ARG A 319 8.50 11.38 10.11
C ARG A 319 8.74 9.87 10.13
N ARG A 320 8.03 9.08 9.32
CA ARG A 320 8.25 7.62 9.22
C ARG A 320 9.53 7.29 8.46
N LEU A 321 9.96 8.12 7.50
CA LEU A 321 11.24 7.98 6.82
C LEU A 321 12.42 8.44 7.70
N GLN A 322 12.29 9.56 8.41
CA GLN A 322 13.33 10.05 9.33
C GLN A 322 13.54 9.10 10.52
N HIS A 323 12.49 8.50 11.09
CA HIS A 323 12.66 7.44 12.08
C HIS A 323 13.32 6.18 11.51
N LYS A 324 13.20 5.92 10.20
CA LYS A 324 13.89 4.83 9.51
C LYS A 324 15.37 5.17 9.24
N GLU A 325 15.69 6.39 8.82
CA GLU A 325 17.07 6.84 8.50
C GLU A 325 17.93 7.04 9.75
N VAL A 326 17.40 7.67 10.81
CA VAL A 326 18.16 7.93 12.05
C VAL A 326 18.53 6.64 12.79
N ARG A 327 17.73 5.57 12.64
CA ARG A 327 17.99 4.27 13.26
C ARG A 327 18.89 3.35 12.41
N SER A 328 19.03 3.59 11.10
CA SER A 328 19.97 2.84 10.26
C SER A 328 21.42 3.35 10.38
N THR A 329 21.63 4.60 10.80
CA THR A 329 22.97 5.19 10.92
C THR A 329 23.63 5.00 12.29
N SER A 330 22.94 4.45 13.29
CA SER A 330 23.48 4.27 14.64
C SER A 330 24.09 2.89 14.93
N THR A 331 24.31 2.05 13.91
CA THR A 331 24.95 0.72 14.07
C THR A 331 25.97 0.42 12.96
N VAL A 332 26.99 1.27 12.84
CA VAL A 332 28.26 1.00 12.12
C VAL A 332 29.36 1.76 12.89
N SER A 333 29.94 1.21 13.97
CA SER A 333 31.19 0.42 14.05
C SER A 333 31.98 0.91 15.29
N PRO A 334 33.03 0.23 15.79
CA PRO A 334 33.60 -1.07 15.40
C PRO A 334 33.09 -2.26 16.23
#